data_AF-A0A929X7F2-F1
#
_entry.id   AF-A0A929X7F2-F1
#
_cell.length_a   1.000
_cell.length_b   1.000
_cell.length_c   1.000
_cell.angle_alpha   90.00
_cell.angle_beta   90.00
_cell.angle_gamma   90.00
#
_symmetry.space_group_name_H-M   'P 1'
#
loop_
_entity.id
_entity.type
_entity.pdbx_description
1 polymer ?
#
loop_
_entity_poly.entity_id
_entity_poly.type
_entity_poly.pdbx_seq_one_letter_code
_entity_poly.pdbx_strand_id
1 'polypeptide(L)'
;LDAQVWADLGAVRIVAAREMTLKDAVEIKDKIPNLEIEIFVHGSMCFAYSGRCLVSAVQSGRFSNRGSCANDCRFNYELYAKNPETSALFRLQEREGEGTFVMNAKDLSLISHVQKIMQTGAIDSFKIEGRTKSEYYVACATNAYRAAIDDAASDKFEAHVYEREIATLKNRGFSDGYLIKRPYEREDTQNLDRSIELGTHQVCAISQDGEFISVKDKILPGVSYEIFAPRGFKICACDNEIGEIYELSGKPYLKFKKLQSRSGKEFSEIHSGNLNEIKLPAKLAEFCFLRKEIE
;
A
#
# COMPACT_ATOMS: atom_id res chain seq x y z
N LEU A 1 3.09 28.41 17.41
CA LEU A 1 2.83 27.08 16.85
C LEU A 1 1.92 27.24 15.67
N ASP A 2 2.29 26.75 14.48
CA ASP A 2 1.45 26.87 13.29
C ASP A 2 0.08 26.19 13.50
N ALA A 3 0.04 25.10 14.25
CA ALA A 3 -1.20 24.42 14.67
C ALA A 3 -2.17 25.34 15.44
N GLN A 4 -1.66 26.25 16.28
CA GLN A 4 -2.48 27.21 17.03
C GLN A 4 -3.17 28.20 16.08
N VAL A 5 -2.43 28.69 15.08
CA VAL A 5 -2.99 29.61 14.07
C VAL A 5 -4.17 28.94 13.35
N TRP A 6 -4.04 27.67 12.97
CA TRP A 6 -5.13 26.93 12.34
C TRP A 6 -6.31 26.67 13.28
N ALA A 7 -6.04 26.33 14.55
CA ALA A 7 -7.08 26.14 15.55
C ALA A 7 -7.86 27.44 15.83
N ASP A 8 -7.16 28.57 15.94
CA ASP A 8 -7.77 29.90 16.14
C ASP A 8 -8.65 30.32 14.95
N LEU A 9 -8.31 29.85 13.73
CA LEU A 9 -9.12 30.01 12.52
C LEU A 9 -10.30 29.02 12.43
N GLY A 10 -10.46 28.12 13.41
CA GLY A 10 -11.57 27.18 13.50
C GLY A 10 -11.31 25.79 12.91
N ALA A 11 -10.05 25.44 12.59
CA ALA A 11 -9.73 24.08 12.16
C ALA A 11 -9.92 23.08 13.32
N VAL A 12 -10.69 22.02 13.09
CA VAL A 12 -10.91 20.95 14.08
C VAL A 12 -9.92 19.78 13.94
N ARG A 13 -9.29 19.67 12.77
CA ARG A 13 -8.28 18.65 12.45
C ARG A 13 -7.19 19.24 11.57
N ILE A 14 -5.95 18.88 11.87
CA ILE A 14 -4.81 19.10 10.98
C ILE A 14 -4.31 17.76 10.41
N VAL A 15 -3.89 17.79 9.14
CA VAL A 15 -3.11 16.70 8.56
C VAL A 15 -1.64 17.09 8.69
N ALA A 16 -0.93 16.37 9.54
CA ALA A 16 0.47 16.65 9.79
C ALA A 16 1.33 16.33 8.58
N ALA A 17 2.40 17.11 8.42
CA ALA A 17 3.42 16.85 7.43
C ALA A 17 4.15 15.53 7.74
N ARG A 18 4.63 14.82 6.71
CA ARG A 18 5.23 13.48 6.85
C ARG A 18 6.58 13.50 7.59
N GLU A 19 7.15 14.69 7.73
CA GLU A 19 8.36 15.03 8.46
C GLU A 19 8.15 15.29 9.96
N MET A 20 6.90 15.38 10.43
CA MET A 20 6.59 15.62 11.84
C MET A 20 7.01 14.41 12.69
N THR A 21 7.62 14.67 13.85
CA THR A 21 7.98 13.60 14.80
C THR A 21 6.83 13.30 15.77
N LEU A 22 6.84 12.12 16.38
CA LEU A 22 5.86 11.78 17.42
C LEU A 22 5.97 12.70 18.65
N LYS A 23 7.17 13.21 18.94
CA LYS A 23 7.40 14.19 20.01
C LYS A 23 6.66 15.50 19.72
N ASP A 24 6.76 15.98 18.49
CA ASP A 24 6.07 17.20 18.08
C ASP A 24 4.55 17.03 18.16
N ALA A 25 4.03 15.85 17.80
CA ALA A 25 2.61 15.54 17.92
C ALA A 25 2.12 15.64 19.38
N VAL A 26 2.87 15.05 20.32
CA VAL A 26 2.57 15.11 21.76
C VAL A 26 2.59 16.56 22.24
N GLU A 27 3.62 17.35 21.88
CA GLU A 27 3.71 18.76 22.28
C GLU A 27 2.57 19.63 21.72
N ILE A 28 2.10 19.34 20.50
CA ILE A 28 0.92 20.01 19.92
C ILE A 28 -0.33 19.63 20.71
N LYS A 29 -0.52 18.33 21.00
CA LYS A 29 -1.68 17.82 21.75
C LYS A 29 -1.74 18.37 23.18
N ASP A 30 -0.60 18.48 23.86
CA ASP A 30 -0.51 19.06 25.20
C ASP A 30 -0.97 20.52 25.25
N LYS A 31 -0.70 21.29 24.19
CA LYS A 31 -1.07 22.71 24.09
C LYS A 31 -2.46 22.94 23.51
N ILE A 32 -2.91 22.06 22.62
CA ILE A 32 -4.18 22.17 21.91
C ILE A 32 -4.92 20.82 21.96
N PRO A 33 -5.43 20.37 23.12
CA PRO A 33 -5.95 19.01 23.30
C PRO A 33 -7.13 18.66 22.37
N ASN A 34 -7.95 19.66 22.03
CA ASN A 34 -9.13 19.50 21.20
C ASN A 34 -8.84 19.48 19.70
N LEU A 35 -7.60 19.76 19.27
CA LEU A 35 -7.23 19.69 17.86
C LEU A 35 -6.91 18.25 17.48
N GLU A 36 -7.64 17.71 16.52
CA GLU A 36 -7.36 16.37 15.99
C GLU A 36 -6.10 16.40 15.11
N ILE A 37 -5.25 15.38 15.25
CA ILE A 37 -4.03 15.20 14.47
C ILE A 37 -4.17 13.94 13.62
N GLU A 38 -4.16 14.13 12.30
CA GLU A 38 -4.07 13.05 11.32
C GLU A 38 -2.65 12.92 10.77
N ILE A 39 -2.11 11.70 10.72
CA ILE A 39 -0.77 11.42 10.18
C ILE A 39 -0.85 10.42 9.03
N PHE A 40 0.08 10.53 8.07
CA PHE A 40 0.31 9.43 7.14
C PHE A 40 1.00 8.28 7.85
N VAL A 41 0.49 7.06 7.64
CA VAL A 41 1.07 5.82 8.18
C VAL A 41 1.56 4.87 7.10
N HIS A 42 1.08 5.01 5.86
CA HIS A 42 1.43 4.09 4.79
C HIS A 42 1.43 4.72 3.39
N GLY A 43 2.38 4.25 2.56
CA GLY A 43 2.42 4.45 1.11
C GLY A 43 3.56 5.35 0.62
N SER A 44 3.50 5.76 -0.65
CA SER A 44 4.62 6.38 -1.36
C SER A 44 5.16 7.62 -0.63
N MET A 45 6.42 7.61 -0.19
CA MET A 45 7.08 8.81 0.36
C MET A 45 7.43 9.82 -0.74
N CYS A 46 7.22 11.10 -0.43
CA CYS A 46 7.59 12.20 -1.32
C CYS A 46 9.08 12.46 -1.21
N PHE A 47 9.73 12.69 -2.35
CA PHE A 47 11.08 13.27 -2.39
C PHE A 47 11.10 14.74 -1.92
N ALA A 48 10.00 15.47 -2.14
CA ALA A 48 9.89 16.89 -1.81
C ALA A 48 9.40 17.11 -0.37
N TYR A 49 9.99 18.10 0.31
CA TYR A 49 9.58 18.56 1.63
C TYR A 49 8.18 19.17 1.62
N SER A 50 7.36 18.85 2.63
CA SER A 50 5.96 19.27 2.76
C SER A 50 5.11 19.11 1.48
N GLY A 51 5.40 18.10 0.67
CA GLY A 51 4.64 17.78 -0.54
C GLY A 51 4.74 18.81 -1.68
N ARG A 52 5.63 19.83 -1.57
CA ARG A 52 5.82 20.89 -2.59
C ARG A 52 6.64 20.39 -3.78
N CYS A 53 6.09 19.45 -4.53
CA CYS A 53 6.73 18.89 -5.71
C CYS A 53 6.23 19.60 -6.97
N LEU A 54 7.13 20.07 -7.84
CA LEU A 54 6.79 20.61 -9.16
C LEU A 54 7.04 19.63 -10.31
N VAL A 55 7.80 18.55 -10.05
CA VAL A 55 8.23 17.60 -11.09
C VAL A 55 7.04 17.02 -11.85
N SER A 56 6.01 16.56 -11.12
CA SER A 56 4.81 15.99 -11.72
C SER A 56 4.02 17.00 -12.56
N ALA A 57 3.88 18.23 -12.07
CA ALA A 57 3.17 19.26 -12.79
C ALA A 57 3.87 19.64 -14.10
N VAL A 58 5.20 19.75 -14.06
CA VAL A 58 6.01 20.14 -15.23
C VAL A 58 6.12 19.01 -16.26
N GLN A 59 6.33 17.77 -15.82
CA GLN A 59 6.59 16.67 -16.74
C GLN A 59 5.34 16.01 -17.30
N SER A 60 4.30 15.83 -16.49
CA SER A 60 3.10 15.08 -16.87
C SER A 60 1.82 15.93 -16.86
N GLY A 61 1.92 17.24 -16.60
CA GLY A 61 0.75 18.12 -16.48
C GLY A 61 -0.11 17.83 -15.24
N ARG A 62 0.40 17.00 -14.33
CA ARG A 62 -0.33 16.43 -13.20
C ARG A 62 0.02 17.15 -11.92
N PHE A 63 -0.90 18.00 -11.46
CA PHE A 63 -0.68 18.89 -10.31
C PHE A 63 -0.67 18.14 -8.97
N SER A 64 0.51 17.65 -8.57
CA SER A 64 0.83 17.04 -7.27
C SER A 64 0.27 17.81 -6.06
N ASN A 65 0.43 19.13 -6.02
CA ASN A 65 -0.04 19.98 -4.92
C ASN A 65 -1.59 20.08 -4.85
N ARG A 66 -2.30 19.68 -5.92
CA ARG A 66 -3.77 19.51 -5.95
C ARG A 66 -4.18 18.05 -5.81
N GLY A 67 -3.23 17.21 -5.41
CA GLY A 67 -3.42 15.78 -5.25
C GLY A 67 -3.31 14.96 -6.53
N SER A 68 -3.07 15.53 -7.71
CA SER A 68 -3.02 14.75 -8.95
C SER A 68 -1.63 14.16 -9.25
N CYS A 69 -0.81 13.84 -8.25
CA CYS A 69 0.56 13.33 -8.47
C CYS A 69 0.59 12.11 -9.40
N ALA A 70 1.50 12.10 -10.39
CA ALA A 70 1.72 10.94 -11.27
C ALA A 70 2.77 9.95 -10.73
N ASN A 71 3.38 10.26 -9.57
CA ASN A 71 4.55 9.57 -9.04
C ASN A 71 5.77 9.67 -9.97
N ASP A 72 5.97 10.80 -10.63
CA ASP A 72 7.08 11.01 -11.58
C ASP A 72 8.44 10.68 -10.98
N CYS A 73 8.71 11.06 -9.73
CA CYS A 73 9.98 10.73 -9.04
C CYS A 73 10.25 9.23 -8.90
N ARG A 74 9.29 8.38 -9.24
CA ARG A 74 9.41 6.92 -9.25
C ARG A 74 9.73 6.36 -10.65
N PHE A 75 9.75 7.16 -11.71
CA PHE A 75 10.11 6.65 -13.04
C PHE A 75 11.63 6.46 -13.17
N ASN A 76 12.02 5.58 -14.10
CA ASN A 76 13.43 5.31 -14.38
C ASN A 76 13.99 6.43 -15.27
N TYR A 77 14.46 7.51 -14.63
CA TYR A 77 15.07 8.65 -15.34
C TYR A 77 16.57 8.47 -15.53
N GLU A 78 17.06 8.87 -16.69
CA GLU A 78 18.45 9.28 -16.84
C GLU A 78 18.62 10.69 -16.27
N LEU A 79 19.33 10.81 -15.15
CA LEU A 79 19.58 12.09 -14.50
C LEU A 79 20.94 12.64 -14.89
N TYR A 80 21.01 13.94 -15.15
CA TYR A 80 22.25 14.65 -15.49
C TYR A 80 22.47 15.79 -14.51
N ALA A 81 23.68 15.87 -13.96
CA ALA A 81 24.14 17.01 -13.18
C ALA A 81 24.96 17.95 -14.06
N LYS A 82 24.63 19.24 -14.06
CA LYS A 82 25.43 20.26 -14.76
C LYS A 82 26.52 20.79 -13.83
N ASN A 83 27.77 20.73 -14.26
CA ASN A 83 28.83 21.50 -13.61
C ASN A 83 28.68 22.98 -14.02
N PRO A 84 28.49 23.90 -13.06
CA PRO A 84 28.25 25.31 -13.35
C PRO A 84 29.47 26.02 -13.94
N GLU A 85 30.69 25.58 -13.64
CA GLU A 85 31.93 26.21 -14.09
C GLU A 85 32.28 25.81 -15.53
N THR A 86 32.15 24.52 -15.85
CA THR A 86 32.54 24.00 -17.17
C THR A 86 31.36 23.84 -18.12
N SER A 87 30.13 23.99 -17.63
CA SER A 87 28.89 23.65 -18.33
C SER A 87 28.76 22.20 -18.79
N ALA A 88 29.68 21.31 -18.39
CA ALA A 88 29.59 19.89 -18.71
C ALA A 88 28.40 19.24 -17.99
N LEU A 89 27.74 18.31 -18.69
CA LEU A 89 26.67 17.48 -18.14
C LEU A 89 27.23 16.10 -17.79
N PHE A 90 27.14 15.73 -16.52
CA PHE A 90 27.55 14.44 -16.00
C PHE A 90 26.32 13.57 -15.84
N ARG A 91 26.26 12.47 -16.57
CA ARG A 91 25.25 11.45 -16.33
C ARG A 91 25.47 10.90 -14.92
N LEU A 92 24.45 10.96 -14.08
CA LEU A 92 24.47 10.34 -12.77
C LEU A 92 24.28 8.84 -12.95
N GLN A 93 25.33 8.10 -12.60
CA GLN A 93 25.36 6.65 -12.67
C GLN A 93 26.10 6.11 -11.45
N GLU A 94 25.34 5.46 -10.57
CA GLU A 94 25.86 4.74 -9.40
C GLU A 94 26.13 3.28 -9.73
N ARG A 95 25.28 2.68 -10.59
CA ARG A 95 25.43 1.30 -11.08
C ARG A 95 25.28 1.22 -12.59
N GLU A 96 26.14 0.41 -13.20
CA GLU A 96 26.07 0.13 -14.64
C GLU A 96 24.75 -0.56 -14.98
N GLY A 97 24.08 -0.14 -16.06
CA GLY A 97 22.78 -0.67 -16.47
C GLY A 97 21.54 -0.23 -15.66
N GLU A 98 21.72 0.18 -14.40
CA GLU A 98 20.62 0.56 -13.50
C GLU A 98 20.47 2.07 -13.27
N GLY A 99 21.52 2.85 -13.54
CA GLY A 99 21.49 4.32 -13.42
C GLY A 99 21.81 4.80 -12.01
N THR A 100 20.94 5.64 -11.45
CA THR A 100 21.13 6.28 -10.13
C THR A 100 19.91 6.09 -9.26
N PHE A 101 20.10 6.09 -7.94
CA PHE A 101 19.03 5.88 -6.97
C PHE A 101 18.55 7.19 -6.33
N VAL A 102 19.05 8.36 -6.74
CA VAL A 102 18.77 9.66 -6.10
C VAL A 102 17.28 9.95 -5.82
N MET A 103 16.35 9.49 -6.68
CA MET A 103 14.90 9.67 -6.47
C MET A 103 14.18 8.43 -5.92
N ASN A 104 14.92 7.41 -5.47
CA ASN A 104 14.40 6.09 -5.13
C ASN A 104 14.08 5.92 -3.62
N ALA A 105 13.26 6.82 -3.10
CA ALA A 105 12.80 6.75 -1.72
C ALA A 105 11.95 5.49 -1.47
N LYS A 106 12.19 4.81 -0.34
CA LYS A 106 11.33 3.73 0.15
C LYS A 106 9.92 4.24 0.47
N ASP A 107 8.95 3.35 0.51
CA ASP A 107 7.59 3.68 0.93
C ASP A 107 7.51 3.81 2.45
N LEU A 108 6.54 4.57 2.94
CA LEU A 108 6.24 4.66 4.37
C LEU A 108 5.49 3.40 4.80
N SER A 109 5.91 2.80 5.91
CA SER A 109 5.06 1.87 6.66
C SER A 109 5.31 2.03 8.15
N LEU A 110 4.27 2.43 8.88
CA LEU A 110 4.27 2.54 10.33
C LEU A 110 3.49 1.38 10.99
N ILE A 111 3.18 0.32 10.24
CA ILE A 111 2.34 -0.78 10.71
C ILE A 111 2.89 -1.42 11.99
N SER A 112 4.22 -1.57 12.09
CA SER A 112 4.95 -2.13 13.23
C SER A 112 4.97 -1.20 14.45
N HIS A 113 4.59 0.06 14.25
CA HIS A 113 4.59 1.10 15.28
C HIS A 113 3.20 1.52 15.71
N VAL A 114 2.14 0.89 15.18
CA VAL A 114 0.73 1.23 15.50
C VAL A 114 0.49 1.27 17.01
N GLN A 115 0.88 0.23 17.74
CA GLN A 115 0.71 0.19 19.20
C GLN A 115 1.44 1.34 19.90
N LYS A 116 2.70 1.60 19.55
CA LYS A 116 3.50 2.70 20.11
C LYS A 116 2.88 4.07 19.82
N ILE A 117 2.36 4.27 18.61
CA ILE A 117 1.71 5.54 18.23
C ILE A 117 0.43 5.72 19.04
N MET A 118 -0.41 4.70 19.15
CA MET A 118 -1.66 4.75 19.92
C MET A 118 -1.43 5.03 21.40
N GLN A 119 -0.38 4.44 22.00
CA GLN A 119 -0.02 4.66 23.41
C GLN A 119 0.30 6.12 23.74
N THR A 120 0.64 6.96 22.75
CA THR A 120 0.88 8.39 23.00
C THR A 120 -0.39 9.19 23.26
N GLY A 121 -1.55 8.73 22.78
CA GLY A 121 -2.80 9.50 22.80
C GLY A 121 -2.78 10.77 21.94
N ALA A 122 -1.70 11.04 21.19
CA ALA A 122 -1.54 12.28 20.44
C ALA A 122 -2.17 12.26 19.04
N ILE A 123 -2.40 11.07 18.49
CA ILE A 123 -2.84 10.88 17.10
C ILE A 123 -4.28 10.36 17.08
N ASP A 124 -5.14 11.08 16.36
CA ASP A 124 -6.59 10.79 16.29
C ASP A 124 -6.97 10.04 15.00
N SER A 125 -6.17 10.17 13.93
CA SER A 125 -6.47 9.56 12.62
C SER A 125 -5.22 9.06 11.91
N PHE A 126 -5.31 7.83 11.39
CA PHE A 126 -4.30 7.24 10.52
C PHE A 126 -4.70 7.37 9.06
N LYS A 127 -3.81 7.94 8.26
CA LYS A 127 -4.01 8.19 6.84
C LYS A 127 -3.16 7.25 5.99
N ILE A 128 -3.80 6.59 5.04
CA ILE A 128 -3.15 5.70 4.06
C ILE A 128 -3.18 6.38 2.69
N GLU A 129 -2.06 6.36 1.97
CA GLU A 129 -2.00 6.81 0.58
C GLU A 129 -2.68 5.81 -0.36
N GLY A 130 -3.95 6.03 -0.66
CA GLY A 130 -4.71 5.20 -1.60
C GLY A 130 -4.85 5.79 -3.01
N ARG A 131 -4.39 7.03 -3.25
CA ARG A 131 -4.63 7.66 -4.56
C ARG A 131 -3.78 6.98 -5.62
N THR A 132 -4.36 6.74 -6.80
CA THR A 132 -3.73 6.00 -7.92
C THR A 132 -3.33 4.55 -7.58
N LYS A 133 -3.71 4.03 -6.41
CA LYS A 133 -3.46 2.64 -6.03
C LYS A 133 -4.61 1.74 -6.46
N SER A 134 -4.34 0.45 -6.61
CA SER A 134 -5.36 -0.53 -6.99
C SER A 134 -6.35 -0.77 -5.85
N GLU A 135 -7.51 -1.34 -6.18
CA GLU A 135 -8.53 -1.74 -5.22
C GLU A 135 -7.96 -2.73 -4.19
N TYR A 136 -7.12 -3.66 -4.66
CA TYR A 136 -6.42 -4.61 -3.80
C TYR A 136 -5.46 -3.92 -2.82
N TYR A 137 -4.71 -2.91 -3.27
CA TYR A 137 -3.80 -2.17 -2.39
C TYR A 137 -4.56 -1.51 -1.24
N VAL A 138 -5.66 -0.82 -1.57
CA VAL A 138 -6.49 -0.15 -0.56
C VAL A 138 -7.11 -1.19 0.39
N ALA A 139 -7.65 -2.29 -0.14
CA ALA A 139 -8.25 -3.34 0.67
C ALA A 139 -7.25 -3.99 1.64
N CYS A 140 -6.07 -4.40 1.16
CA CYS A 140 -5.04 -5.03 1.97
C CYS A 140 -4.44 -4.06 3.01
N ALA A 141 -4.07 -2.83 2.61
CA ALA A 141 -3.53 -1.84 3.55
C ALA A 141 -4.55 -1.49 4.64
N THR A 142 -5.80 -1.18 4.27
CA THR A 142 -6.83 -0.84 5.26
C THR A 142 -7.18 -2.00 6.18
N ASN A 143 -7.27 -3.23 5.65
CA ASN A 143 -7.51 -4.44 6.46
C ASN A 143 -6.36 -4.68 7.46
N ALA A 144 -5.10 -4.60 7.01
CA ALA A 144 -3.94 -4.79 7.87
C ALA A 144 -3.84 -3.73 8.98
N TYR A 145 -4.01 -2.43 8.64
CA TYR A 145 -3.99 -1.37 9.66
C TYR A 145 -5.18 -1.44 10.61
N ARG A 146 -6.38 -1.81 10.14
CA ARG A 146 -7.53 -2.00 11.02
C ARG A 146 -7.29 -3.13 12.02
N ALA A 147 -6.76 -4.26 11.55
CA ALA A 147 -6.36 -5.39 12.39
C ALA A 147 -5.33 -4.97 13.45
N ALA A 148 -4.27 -4.27 13.02
CA ALA A 148 -3.26 -3.73 13.92
C ALA A 148 -3.82 -2.82 15.01
N ILE A 149 -4.75 -1.92 14.68
CA ILE A 149 -5.37 -1.01 15.66
C ILE A 149 -6.27 -1.80 16.63
N ASP A 150 -7.09 -2.72 16.14
CA ASP A 150 -7.99 -3.53 16.99
C ASP A 150 -7.20 -4.38 18.00
N ASP A 151 -6.13 -5.00 17.52
CA ASP A 151 -5.28 -5.87 18.32
C ASP A 151 -4.41 -5.05 19.28
N ALA A 152 -3.96 -3.85 18.89
CA ALA A 152 -3.29 -2.91 19.79
C ALA A 152 -4.21 -2.40 20.91
N ALA A 153 -5.49 -2.15 20.62
CA ALA A 153 -6.49 -1.77 21.63
C ALA A 153 -6.84 -2.91 22.60
N SER A 154 -6.54 -4.15 22.23
CA SER A 154 -6.86 -5.36 23.00
C SER A 154 -5.63 -6.08 23.56
N ASP A 155 -4.46 -5.42 23.57
CA ASP A 155 -3.17 -5.97 24.00
C ASP A 155 -2.76 -7.30 23.32
N LYS A 156 -3.11 -7.45 22.04
CA LYS A 156 -2.81 -8.62 21.17
C LYS A 156 -1.96 -8.26 19.95
N PHE A 157 -1.36 -7.07 19.94
CA PHE A 157 -0.63 -6.56 18.78
C PHE A 157 0.64 -7.37 18.51
N GLU A 158 0.73 -7.96 17.32
CA GLU A 158 1.90 -8.69 16.84
C GLU A 158 2.36 -8.13 15.48
N ALA A 159 3.31 -7.19 15.50
CA ALA A 159 3.76 -6.45 14.31
C ALA A 159 3.98 -7.33 13.07
N HIS A 160 4.69 -8.45 13.25
CA HIS A 160 5.07 -9.37 12.18
C HIS A 160 3.87 -9.98 11.41
N VAL A 161 2.69 -10.07 12.03
CA VAL A 161 1.47 -10.54 11.36
C VAL A 161 1.06 -9.57 10.26
N TYR A 162 1.04 -8.28 10.58
CA TYR A 162 0.60 -7.24 9.64
C TYR A 162 1.70 -6.85 8.66
N GLU A 163 2.98 -6.90 9.06
CA GLU A 163 4.11 -6.70 8.16
C GLU A 163 4.10 -7.70 7.00
N ARG A 164 3.82 -8.98 7.28
CA ARG A 164 3.70 -10.02 6.25
C ARG A 164 2.59 -9.69 5.24
N GLU A 165 1.45 -9.19 5.71
CA GLU A 165 0.32 -8.83 4.85
C GLU A 165 0.66 -7.58 4.01
N ILE A 166 1.27 -6.56 4.61
CA ILE A 166 1.73 -5.35 3.92
C ILE A 166 2.81 -5.67 2.87
N ALA A 167 3.69 -6.65 3.11
CA ALA A 167 4.70 -7.10 2.16
C ALA A 167 4.12 -7.71 0.87
N THR A 168 2.85 -8.11 0.87
CA THR A 168 2.15 -8.59 -0.35
C THR A 168 1.89 -7.47 -1.35
N LEU A 169 1.88 -6.21 -0.90
CA LEU A 169 1.66 -5.04 -1.74
C LEU A 169 2.90 -4.69 -2.56
N LYS A 170 2.70 -4.16 -3.76
CA LYS A 170 3.80 -3.57 -4.54
C LYS A 170 4.36 -2.33 -3.83
N ASN A 171 5.65 -2.35 -3.54
CA ASN A 171 6.35 -1.32 -2.79
C ASN A 171 7.84 -1.21 -3.20
N ARG A 172 8.51 -0.14 -2.78
CA ARG A 172 9.98 0.05 -2.95
C ARG A 172 10.78 -0.26 -1.70
N GLY A 173 10.38 -1.28 -0.95
CA GLY A 173 10.79 -1.43 0.44
C GLY A 173 10.10 -0.39 1.33
N PHE A 174 10.26 -0.58 2.64
CA PHE A 174 9.62 0.27 3.64
C PHE A 174 10.63 0.99 4.52
N SER A 175 10.24 2.17 4.99
CA SER A 175 10.89 2.95 6.03
C SER A 175 9.82 3.40 7.05
N ASP A 176 10.26 3.56 8.30
CA ASP A 176 9.49 4.14 9.41
C ASP A 176 9.37 5.67 9.34
N GLY A 177 9.94 6.31 8.32
CA GLY A 177 9.82 7.75 8.09
C GLY A 177 10.29 8.58 9.29
N TYR A 178 9.70 9.77 9.47
CA TYR A 178 10.17 10.77 10.44
C TYR A 178 9.48 10.67 11.80
N LEU A 179 8.35 9.99 11.85
CA LEU A 179 7.54 9.93 13.05
C LEU A 179 8.30 9.24 14.19
N ILE A 180 9.07 8.19 13.88
CA ILE A 180 9.75 7.34 14.86
C ILE A 180 11.21 7.76 15.10
N LYS A 181 11.94 8.11 14.03
CA LYS A 181 13.38 8.46 14.08
C LYS A 181 13.67 9.82 13.48
N ARG A 182 14.72 10.48 14.01
CA ARG A 182 15.14 11.81 13.55
C ARG A 182 15.81 11.76 12.17
N PRO A 183 15.77 12.88 11.41
CA PRO A 183 16.36 12.96 10.06
C PRO A 183 17.85 12.60 9.96
N TYR A 184 18.63 12.82 11.02
CA TYR A 184 20.10 12.70 11.01
C TYR A 184 20.63 11.34 11.49
N GLU A 185 19.74 10.41 11.83
CA GLU A 185 20.09 9.07 12.34
C GLU A 185 19.77 7.97 11.32
N ARG A 186 19.65 8.35 10.04
CA ARG A 186 19.08 7.48 9.00
C ARG A 186 20.15 6.82 8.14
N GLU A 187 20.28 5.53 8.35
CA GLU A 187 20.73 4.60 7.34
C GLU A 187 19.45 3.92 6.81
N ASP A 188 19.28 3.76 5.50
CA ASP A 188 18.22 2.92 4.87
C ASP A 188 16.84 3.54 4.48
N THR A 189 16.75 4.83 4.14
CA THR A 189 15.50 5.42 3.57
C THR A 189 15.38 5.37 2.04
N GLN A 190 16.41 4.87 1.38
CA GLN A 190 16.49 4.74 -0.06
C GLN A 190 16.54 3.25 -0.40
N ASN A 191 15.88 2.86 -1.49
CA ASN A 191 16.08 1.51 -2.00
C ASN A 191 17.30 1.52 -2.94
N LEU A 192 18.34 0.79 -2.54
CA LEU A 192 19.57 0.63 -3.34
C LEU A 192 19.61 -0.70 -4.09
N ASP A 193 18.62 -1.57 -3.89
CA ASP A 193 18.57 -2.88 -4.54
C ASP A 193 17.90 -2.80 -5.91
N ARG A 194 16.85 -1.98 -6.02
CA ARG A 194 16.01 -1.89 -7.24
C ARG A 194 15.23 -0.59 -7.35
N SER A 195 14.97 -0.15 -8.58
CA SER A 195 14.21 1.06 -8.90
C SER A 195 12.70 0.82 -9.13
N ILE A 196 12.25 -0.44 -9.13
CA ILE A 196 10.84 -0.81 -9.41
C ILE A 196 10.09 -1.25 -8.16
N GLU A 197 8.76 -1.10 -8.19
CA GLU A 197 7.87 -1.60 -7.13
C GLU A 197 7.64 -3.10 -7.30
N LEU A 198 7.91 -3.87 -6.23
CA LEU A 198 7.65 -5.32 -6.17
C LEU A 198 6.79 -5.64 -4.95
N GLY A 199 5.98 -6.68 -5.06
CA GLY A 199 5.23 -7.27 -3.96
C GLY A 199 5.41 -8.78 -3.98
N THR A 200 5.16 -9.46 -2.87
CA THR A 200 5.30 -10.92 -2.82
C THR A 200 4.13 -11.65 -3.47
N HIS A 201 3.03 -10.95 -3.81
CA HIS A 201 1.84 -11.57 -4.37
C HIS A 201 1.35 -10.87 -5.65
N GLN A 202 0.78 -11.67 -6.55
CA GLN A 202 0.08 -11.23 -7.75
C GLN A 202 -1.42 -11.49 -7.56
N VAL A 203 -2.24 -10.46 -7.78
CA VAL A 203 -3.70 -10.59 -7.80
C VAL A 203 -4.11 -11.22 -9.12
N CYS A 204 -4.83 -12.33 -9.06
CA CYS A 204 -5.32 -13.08 -10.20
C CYS A 204 -6.78 -12.79 -10.52
N ALA A 205 -7.60 -12.45 -9.52
CA ALA A 205 -8.97 -12.04 -9.75
C ALA A 205 -9.56 -11.22 -8.59
N ILE A 206 -10.69 -10.58 -8.86
CA ILE A 206 -11.54 -9.89 -7.88
C ILE A 206 -12.98 -10.36 -8.04
N SER A 207 -13.69 -10.59 -6.94
CA SER A 207 -15.14 -10.76 -6.93
C SER A 207 -15.79 -9.52 -6.35
N GLN A 208 -16.69 -8.89 -7.09
CA GLN A 208 -17.46 -7.76 -6.57
C GLN A 208 -18.75 -8.21 -5.88
N ASP A 209 -19.35 -9.32 -6.33
CA ASP A 209 -20.65 -9.82 -5.86
C ASP A 209 -20.56 -11.06 -4.94
N GLY A 210 -19.37 -11.61 -4.77
CA GLY A 210 -19.13 -12.84 -4.00
C GLY A 210 -19.50 -14.13 -4.73
N GLU A 211 -20.03 -14.07 -5.95
CA GLU A 211 -20.49 -15.25 -6.71
C GLU A 211 -19.66 -15.51 -7.97
N PHE A 212 -19.17 -14.44 -8.59
CA PHE A 212 -18.33 -14.52 -9.78
C PHE A 212 -17.07 -13.68 -9.61
N ILE A 213 -16.01 -14.09 -10.30
CA ILE A 213 -14.73 -13.38 -10.32
C ILE A 213 -14.45 -12.77 -11.68
N SER A 214 -14.05 -11.51 -11.67
CA SER A 214 -13.42 -10.80 -12.78
C SER A 214 -11.92 -11.05 -12.77
N VAL A 215 -11.39 -11.57 -13.88
CA VAL A 215 -10.00 -12.04 -14.00
C VAL A 215 -9.04 -10.86 -14.21
N LYS A 216 -7.95 -10.83 -13.45
CA LYS A 216 -6.90 -9.79 -13.48
C LYS A 216 -5.52 -10.31 -13.88
N ASP A 217 -5.30 -11.62 -13.77
CA ASP A 217 -4.14 -12.35 -14.29
C ASP A 217 -4.58 -13.77 -14.70
N LYS A 218 -3.71 -14.57 -15.29
CA LYS A 218 -4.01 -15.94 -15.71
C LYS A 218 -4.56 -16.80 -14.56
N ILE A 219 -5.70 -17.45 -14.81
CA ILE A 219 -6.29 -18.49 -13.97
C ILE A 219 -6.41 -19.80 -14.74
N LEU A 220 -6.07 -20.87 -14.05
CA LEU A 220 -6.04 -22.26 -14.52
C LEU A 220 -6.79 -23.18 -13.54
N PRO A 221 -7.53 -24.18 -14.03
CA PRO A 221 -7.96 -25.30 -13.21
C PRO A 221 -6.76 -26.03 -12.57
N GLY A 222 -6.98 -26.62 -11.39
CA GLY A 222 -5.97 -27.38 -10.64
C GLY A 222 -4.93 -26.54 -9.90
N VAL A 223 -4.84 -25.24 -10.18
CA VAL A 223 -3.97 -24.30 -9.46
C VAL A 223 -4.70 -23.71 -8.26
N SER A 224 -3.98 -23.55 -7.15
CA SER A 224 -4.50 -22.98 -5.91
C SER A 224 -4.22 -21.48 -5.82
N TYR A 225 -5.23 -20.72 -5.44
CA TYR A 225 -5.16 -19.27 -5.22
C TYR A 225 -5.58 -18.96 -3.78
N GLU A 226 -4.80 -18.15 -3.07
CA GLU A 226 -5.18 -17.67 -1.74
C GLU A 226 -6.39 -16.72 -1.89
N ILE A 227 -7.38 -16.91 -1.02
CA ILE A 227 -8.56 -16.04 -0.93
C ILE A 227 -8.26 -14.93 0.08
N PHE A 228 -8.18 -13.70 -0.39
CA PHE A 228 -8.13 -12.52 0.47
C PHE A 228 -9.53 -11.91 0.59
N ALA A 229 -10.08 -11.88 1.81
CA ALA A 229 -11.45 -11.44 2.08
C ALA A 229 -11.50 -10.37 3.19
N PRO A 230 -12.58 -9.58 3.27
CA PRO A 230 -12.81 -8.66 4.38
C PRO A 230 -12.73 -9.34 5.75
N ARG A 231 -12.18 -8.63 6.74
CA ARG A 231 -12.02 -9.12 8.12
C ARG A 231 -13.36 -9.58 8.70
N GLY A 232 -13.34 -10.72 9.38
CA GLY A 232 -14.53 -11.30 10.02
C GLY A 232 -15.43 -12.11 9.10
N PHE A 233 -15.21 -12.10 7.78
CA PHE A 233 -15.95 -12.98 6.89
C PHE A 233 -15.49 -14.43 7.06
N LYS A 234 -16.43 -15.33 7.39
CA LYS A 234 -16.15 -16.75 7.56
C LYS A 234 -16.22 -17.46 6.21
N ILE A 235 -15.06 -17.89 5.71
CA ILE A 235 -14.96 -18.73 4.52
C ILE A 235 -15.22 -20.18 4.94
N CYS A 236 -16.19 -20.82 4.29
CA CYS A 236 -16.52 -22.22 4.54
C CYS A 236 -15.81 -23.10 3.51
N ALA A 237 -15.21 -24.19 3.98
CA ALA A 237 -14.69 -25.21 3.08
C ALA A 237 -15.82 -25.79 2.22
N CYS A 238 -15.51 -26.07 0.96
CA CYS A 238 -16.45 -26.72 0.06
C CYS A 238 -15.70 -27.58 -0.94
N ASP A 239 -16.37 -28.62 -1.43
CA ASP A 239 -15.89 -29.38 -2.58
C ASP A 239 -17.06 -29.74 -3.48
N ASN A 240 -17.06 -29.24 -4.71
CA ASN A 240 -18.10 -29.52 -5.69
C ASN A 240 -17.54 -29.61 -7.12
N GLU A 241 -18.41 -29.56 -8.12
CA GLU A 241 -18.04 -29.66 -9.53
C GLU A 241 -17.29 -28.43 -10.08
N ILE A 242 -17.45 -27.25 -9.46
CA ILE A 242 -16.78 -26.01 -9.88
C ILE A 242 -15.36 -25.96 -9.30
N GLY A 243 -15.19 -26.32 -8.03
CA GLY A 243 -13.93 -26.18 -7.34
C GLY A 243 -13.97 -26.60 -5.87
N GLU A 244 -12.82 -26.46 -5.24
CA GLU A 244 -12.58 -26.80 -3.85
C GLU A 244 -12.09 -25.55 -3.11
N ILE A 245 -12.68 -25.26 -1.94
CA ILE A 245 -12.19 -24.29 -0.98
C ILE A 245 -11.71 -25.04 0.25
N TYR A 246 -10.47 -24.80 0.66
CA TYR A 246 -9.83 -25.47 1.78
C TYR A 246 -8.89 -24.51 2.52
N GLU A 247 -8.43 -24.91 3.70
CA GLU A 247 -7.48 -24.13 4.50
C GLU A 247 -6.09 -24.78 4.45
N LEU A 248 -5.06 -23.95 4.27
CA LEU A 248 -3.66 -24.35 4.33
C LEU A 248 -2.91 -23.33 5.19
N SER A 249 -2.27 -23.79 6.27
CA SER A 249 -1.50 -22.95 7.20
C SER A 249 -2.29 -21.74 7.73
N GLY A 250 -3.57 -21.93 8.05
CA GLY A 250 -4.45 -20.87 8.56
C GLY A 250 -4.94 -19.88 7.51
N LYS A 251 -4.67 -20.12 6.22
CA LYS A 251 -5.11 -19.28 5.11
C LYS A 251 -6.08 -20.04 4.20
N PRO A 252 -7.17 -19.40 3.74
CA PRO A 252 -8.11 -20.02 2.83
C PRO A 252 -7.59 -20.01 1.39
N TYR A 253 -7.73 -21.14 0.69
CA TYR A 253 -7.36 -21.32 -0.71
C TYR A 253 -8.54 -21.81 -1.52
N LEU A 254 -8.57 -21.38 -2.79
CA LEU A 254 -9.51 -21.83 -3.82
C LEU A 254 -8.73 -22.54 -4.92
N LYS A 255 -9.20 -23.72 -5.31
CA LYS A 255 -8.72 -24.47 -6.47
C LYS A 255 -9.88 -24.77 -7.40
N PHE A 256 -9.85 -24.22 -8.60
CA PHE A 256 -10.89 -24.49 -9.61
C PHE A 256 -10.71 -25.90 -10.18
N LYS A 257 -11.81 -26.65 -10.32
CA LYS A 257 -11.86 -27.90 -11.09
C LYS A 257 -12.27 -27.63 -12.54
N LYS A 258 -13.17 -26.67 -12.74
CA LYS A 258 -13.55 -26.14 -14.06
C LYS A 258 -13.76 -24.63 -13.98
N LEU A 259 -13.48 -23.93 -15.07
CA LEU A 259 -13.75 -22.50 -15.20
C LEU A 259 -15.02 -22.35 -16.03
N GLN A 260 -16.10 -21.85 -15.41
CA GLN A 260 -17.40 -21.69 -16.06
C GLN A 260 -17.85 -20.22 -15.96
N SER A 261 -18.25 -19.62 -17.08
CA SER A 261 -18.78 -18.25 -17.09
C SER A 261 -20.23 -18.17 -16.64
N ARG A 262 -20.75 -16.94 -16.47
CA ARG A 262 -22.18 -16.67 -16.26
C ARG A 262 -23.10 -17.34 -17.30
N SER A 263 -22.65 -17.46 -18.55
CA SER A 263 -23.42 -18.09 -19.63
C SER A 263 -23.27 -19.61 -19.69
N GLY A 264 -22.56 -20.22 -18.73
CA GLY A 264 -22.27 -21.66 -18.71
C GLY A 264 -21.13 -22.09 -19.64
N LYS A 265 -20.43 -21.16 -20.31
CA LYS A 265 -19.30 -21.50 -21.18
C LYS A 265 -18.11 -21.95 -20.34
N GLU A 266 -17.50 -23.07 -20.71
CA GLU A 266 -16.32 -23.59 -20.04
C GLU A 266 -15.01 -23.14 -20.70
N PHE A 267 -13.96 -23.02 -19.90
CA PHE A 267 -12.64 -22.58 -20.32
C PHE A 267 -11.56 -23.50 -19.75
N SER A 268 -10.58 -23.85 -20.58
CA SER A 268 -9.34 -24.53 -20.14
C SER A 268 -8.41 -23.57 -19.39
N GLU A 269 -8.44 -22.29 -19.74
CA GLU A 269 -7.73 -21.20 -19.06
C GLU A 269 -8.44 -19.87 -19.32
N ILE A 270 -8.22 -18.90 -18.44
CA ILE A 270 -8.69 -17.52 -18.63
C ILE A 270 -7.62 -16.52 -18.21
N HIS A 271 -7.57 -15.37 -18.89
CA HIS A 271 -6.59 -14.31 -18.66
C HIS A 271 -7.27 -12.95 -18.57
N SER A 272 -6.54 -11.92 -18.14
CA SER A 272 -7.04 -10.56 -17.92
C SER A 272 -7.72 -9.90 -19.13
N GLY A 273 -7.32 -10.25 -20.36
CA GLY A 273 -7.98 -9.78 -21.58
C GLY A 273 -9.37 -10.34 -21.85
N ASN A 274 -9.85 -11.31 -21.06
CA ASN A 274 -11.16 -11.93 -21.23
C ASN A 274 -12.15 -11.35 -20.20
N LEU A 275 -13.27 -10.80 -20.71
CA LEU A 275 -14.30 -10.15 -19.89
C LEU A 275 -15.32 -11.11 -19.27
N ASN A 276 -15.22 -12.41 -19.53
CA ASN A 276 -16.11 -13.40 -18.93
C ASN A 276 -15.78 -13.56 -17.44
N GLU A 277 -16.75 -13.30 -16.58
CA GLU A 277 -16.61 -13.59 -15.15
C GLU A 277 -16.79 -15.07 -14.88
N ILE A 278 -15.97 -15.64 -13.99
CA ILE A 278 -15.95 -17.06 -13.68
C ILE A 278 -16.66 -17.34 -12.36
N LYS A 279 -17.52 -18.36 -12.35
CA LYS A 279 -18.29 -18.78 -11.19
C LYS A 279 -17.41 -19.31 -10.06
N LEU A 280 -17.65 -18.87 -8.84
CA LEU A 280 -17.03 -19.42 -7.62
C LEU A 280 -17.74 -20.71 -7.18
N PRO A 281 -17.04 -21.66 -6.54
CA PRO A 281 -17.66 -22.89 -6.03
C PRO A 281 -18.57 -22.65 -4.82
N ALA A 282 -18.38 -21.57 -4.08
CA ALA A 282 -19.26 -21.14 -3.00
C ALA A 282 -19.33 -19.62 -2.97
N LYS A 283 -20.39 -19.08 -2.37
CA LYS A 283 -20.53 -17.64 -2.17
C LYS A 283 -19.47 -17.14 -1.19
N LEU A 284 -18.66 -16.20 -1.64
CA LEU A 284 -17.67 -15.47 -0.85
C LEU A 284 -18.20 -14.08 -0.47
N ALA A 285 -17.38 -13.32 0.25
CA ALA A 285 -17.66 -11.92 0.51
C ALA A 285 -17.63 -11.09 -0.78
N GLU A 286 -18.45 -10.04 -0.83
CA GLU A 286 -18.25 -8.95 -1.77
C GLU A 286 -16.84 -8.36 -1.60
N PHE A 287 -16.22 -7.95 -2.70
CA PHE A 287 -14.86 -7.40 -2.75
C PHE A 287 -13.79 -8.35 -2.18
N CYS A 288 -13.89 -9.65 -2.48
CA CYS A 288 -12.81 -10.60 -2.23
C CYS A 288 -11.84 -10.69 -3.42
N PHE A 289 -10.61 -11.13 -3.17
CA PHE A 289 -9.56 -11.26 -4.17
C PHE A 289 -8.99 -12.67 -4.16
N LEU A 290 -8.57 -13.12 -5.34
CA LEU A 290 -7.74 -14.31 -5.50
C LEU A 290 -6.33 -13.86 -5.80
N ARG A 291 -5.35 -14.36 -5.05
CA ARG A 291 -3.93 -14.02 -5.23
C ARG A 291 -3.04 -15.26 -5.20
N LYS A 292 -1.86 -15.15 -5.77
CA LYS A 292 -0.79 -16.14 -5.70
C LYS A 292 0.50 -15.49 -5.25
N GLU A 293 1.35 -16.24 -4.57
CA GLU A 293 2.72 -15.81 -4.29
C GLU A 293 3.51 -15.77 -5.61
N ILE A 294 4.43 -14.81 -5.72
CA ILE A 294 5.32 -14.66 -6.87
C ILE A 294 6.65 -15.33 -6.51
N GLU A 295 7.09 -16.27 -7.35
CA GLU A 295 8.42 -16.91 -7.26
C GLU A 295 9.56 -15.95 -7.62
#